data_AF-A0A939XAE7-F1
#
_entry.id   AF-A0A939XAE7-F1
#
_cell.length_a   1.000
_cell.length_b   1.000
_cell.length_c   1.000
_cell.angle_alpha   90.00
_cell.angle_beta   90.00
_cell.angle_gamma   90.00
#
_symmetry.space_group_name_H-M   'P 1'
#
loop_
_entity.id
_entity.type
_entity.pdbx_description
1 polymer ?
#
loop_
_entity_poly.entity_id
_entity_poly.type
_entity_poly.pdbx_seq_one_letter_code
_entity_poly.pdbx_strand_id
1 'polypeptide(L)'
;MLNNIFRVIGLLLILGAVALVAKKSFQSSGTTVQGVKKAPSNKKYVLALAVAGVACVLFSFSFTIIPTGYTGVRVTFGQVEEQTLNNGINFQIPFIQEIVLVNNKQQDIKFNENTISSETSERNTVNFQGITVTYQINPQKSAWIF
;
A
#
# COMPACT_ATOMS: atom_id res chain seq x y z
N MET A 1 -1.99 -7.72 -7.10
CA MET A 1 -3.00 -7.84 -8.18
C MET A 1 -4.37 -7.28 -7.78
N LEU A 2 -4.90 -7.61 -6.60
CA LEU A 2 -6.25 -7.21 -6.19
C LEU A 2 -6.45 -5.66 -6.09
N ASN A 3 -5.49 -4.91 -5.54
CA ASN A 3 -5.54 -3.43 -5.54
C ASN A 3 -5.65 -2.83 -6.95
N ASN A 4 -4.96 -3.41 -7.93
CA ASN A 4 -4.97 -2.88 -9.28
C ASN A 4 -6.35 -3.08 -9.94
N ILE A 5 -7.02 -4.19 -9.64
CA ILE A 5 -8.40 -4.45 -10.10
C ILE A 5 -9.38 -3.44 -9.51
N PHE A 6 -9.34 -3.19 -8.20
CA PHE A 6 -10.24 -2.21 -7.59
C PHE A 6 -9.96 -0.77 -8.07
N ARG A 7 -8.68 -0.43 -8.35
CA ARG A 7 -8.32 0.87 -8.98
C ARG A 7 -8.90 1.01 -10.39
N VAL A 8 -8.78 -0.04 -11.21
CA VAL A 8 -9.30 -0.04 -12.59
C VAL A 8 -10.82 0.06 -12.59
N ILE A 9 -11.52 -0.70 -11.73
CA ILE A 9 -12.98 -0.62 -11.59
C ILE A 9 -13.42 0.78 -11.15
N GLY A 10 -12.74 1.37 -10.16
CA GLY A 10 -13.03 2.72 -9.69
C GLY A 10 -12.86 3.79 -10.78
N LEU A 11 -11.78 3.71 -11.58
CA LEU A 11 -11.57 4.59 -12.73
C LEU A 11 -12.63 4.41 -13.82
N LEU A 12 -13.06 3.18 -14.08
CA LEU A 12 -14.10 2.85 -15.07
C LEU A 12 -15.46 3.42 -14.68
N LEU A 13 -15.81 3.39 -13.39
CA LEU A 13 -17.04 4.02 -12.86
C LEU A 13 -17.00 5.55 -13.00
N ILE A 14 -15.85 6.18 -12.74
CA ILE A 14 -15.66 7.63 -12.92
C ILE A 14 -15.76 8.00 -14.40
N LEU A 15 -15.10 7.26 -15.29
CA LEU A 15 -15.20 7.44 -16.75
C LEU A 15 -16.63 7.24 -17.26
N GLY A 16 -17.34 6.24 -16.75
CA GLY A 16 -18.76 6.00 -17.06
C GLY A 16 -19.64 7.17 -16.65
N ALA A 17 -19.42 7.75 -15.47
CA ALA A 17 -20.11 8.95 -15.01
C ALA A 17 -19.81 10.16 -15.90
N VAL A 18 -18.54 10.38 -16.27
CA VAL A 18 -18.12 11.48 -17.16
C VAL A 18 -18.69 11.31 -18.58
N ALA A 19 -18.70 10.10 -19.14
CA ALA A 19 -19.28 9.81 -20.45
C ALA A 19 -20.80 10.02 -20.49
N LEU A 20 -21.51 9.72 -19.39
CA LEU A 20 -22.94 10.01 -19.25
C LEU A 20 -23.22 11.51 -19.21
N VAL A 21 -22.38 12.28 -18.52
CA VAL A 21 -22.44 13.75 -18.53
C VAL A 21 -22.14 14.29 -19.93
N ALA A 22 -21.09 13.80 -20.58
CA ALA A 22 -20.68 14.24 -21.91
C ALA A 22 -21.73 13.90 -22.99
N LYS A 23 -22.33 12.70 -22.98
CA LYS A 23 -23.45 12.35 -23.88
C LYS A 23 -24.63 13.28 -23.67
N LYS A 24 -24.96 13.61 -22.42
CA LYS A 24 -26.06 14.52 -22.10
C LYS A 24 -25.78 15.97 -22.53
N SER A 25 -24.52 16.41 -22.43
CA SER A 25 -24.07 17.73 -22.92
C SER A 25 -23.95 17.79 -24.44
N PHE A 26 -23.53 16.70 -25.10
CA PHE A 26 -23.38 16.62 -26.55
C PHE A 26 -24.73 16.50 -27.27
N GLN A 27 -25.68 15.77 -26.70
CA GLN A 27 -27.06 15.68 -27.20
C GLN A 27 -27.82 17.02 -27.03
N SER A 28 -27.28 17.95 -26.24
CA SER A 28 -27.81 19.32 -26.08
C SER A 28 -27.32 20.29 -27.15
N SER A 29 -26.32 19.94 -27.98
CA SER A 29 -25.74 20.85 -28.98
C SER A 29 -26.26 20.65 -30.40
N GLY A 30 -27.18 19.70 -30.64
CA GLY A 30 -27.54 19.26 -31.99
C GLY A 30 -29.00 19.46 -32.44
N THR A 31 -29.91 20.08 -31.68
CA THR A 31 -31.29 20.30 -32.18
C THR A 31 -31.98 21.48 -31.50
N THR A 32 -31.86 22.66 -32.10
CA THR A 32 -32.84 23.75 -31.94
C THR A 32 -33.96 23.51 -32.94
N VAL A 33 -34.92 22.64 -32.62
CA VAL A 33 -36.28 22.74 -33.19
C VAL A 33 -37.26 22.42 -32.07
N GLN A 34 -38.12 23.40 -31.83
CA GLN A 34 -39.31 23.47 -30.99
C GLN A 34 -39.84 22.14 -30.41
N GLY A 35 -40.10 22.14 -29.09
CA GLY A 35 -41.26 21.41 -28.56
C GLY A 35 -41.07 20.01 -27.97
N VAL A 36 -39.95 19.69 -27.28
CA VAL A 36 -39.86 18.47 -26.46
C VAL A 36 -39.58 18.81 -24.99
N LYS A 37 -40.46 18.31 -24.12
CA LYS A 37 -40.49 18.47 -22.67
C LYS A 37 -39.09 18.26 -22.06
N LYS A 38 -38.67 19.15 -21.16
CA LYS A 38 -37.47 18.96 -20.31
C LYS A 38 -37.56 17.59 -19.63
N ALA A 39 -36.78 16.62 -20.12
CA ALA A 39 -36.63 15.33 -19.47
C ALA A 39 -36.12 15.55 -18.03
N PRO A 40 -36.70 14.89 -17.01
CA PRO A 40 -36.29 15.10 -15.62
C PRO A 40 -34.81 14.83 -15.51
N SER A 41 -34.08 15.85 -15.09
CA SER A 41 -32.64 15.80 -15.07
C SER A 41 -32.21 14.93 -13.90
N ASN A 42 -31.87 13.68 -14.19
CA ASN A 42 -31.34 12.66 -13.28
C ASN A 42 -29.94 13.03 -12.71
N LYS A 43 -29.68 14.32 -12.43
CA LYS A 43 -28.42 14.84 -11.84
C LYS A 43 -28.07 14.09 -10.54
N LYS A 44 -29.09 13.64 -9.78
CA LYS A 44 -28.91 12.83 -8.57
C LYS A 44 -28.20 11.50 -8.85
N TYR A 45 -28.54 10.81 -9.94
CA TYR A 45 -27.94 9.52 -10.29
C TYR A 45 -26.50 9.69 -10.81
N VAL A 46 -26.24 10.74 -11.58
CA VAL A 46 -24.89 11.07 -12.04
C VAL A 46 -23.99 11.46 -10.86
N LEU A 47 -24.49 12.26 -9.93
CA LEU A 47 -23.77 12.65 -8.72
C LEU A 47 -23.53 11.43 -7.81
N ALA A 48 -24.54 10.58 -7.61
CA ALA A 48 -24.40 9.35 -6.84
C ALA A 48 -23.36 8.39 -7.46
N LEU A 49 -23.35 8.26 -8.79
CA LEU A 49 -22.38 7.41 -9.49
C LEU A 49 -20.95 7.96 -9.37
N ALA A 50 -20.78 9.28 -9.45
CA ALA A 50 -19.48 9.93 -9.28
C ALA A 50 -18.95 9.76 -7.84
N VAL A 51 -19.79 9.99 -6.83
CA VAL A 51 -19.42 9.79 -5.42
C VAL A 51 -19.11 8.33 -5.13
N ALA A 52 -19.89 7.39 -5.66
CA ALA A 52 -19.63 5.96 -5.53
C ALA A 52 -18.30 5.55 -6.20
N GLY A 53 -17.98 6.12 -7.37
CA GLY A 53 -16.70 5.90 -8.05
C GLY A 53 -15.51 6.36 -7.21
N VAL A 54 -15.57 7.58 -6.66
CA VAL A 54 -14.52 8.12 -5.78
C VAL A 54 -14.36 7.27 -4.51
N ALA A 55 -15.46 6.89 -3.86
CA ALA A 55 -15.41 6.04 -2.68
C ALA A 55 -14.78 4.67 -2.98
N CYS A 56 -15.10 4.07 -4.13
CA CYS A 56 -14.53 2.78 -4.56
C CYS A 56 -13.03 2.89 -4.84
N VAL A 57 -12.59 4.00 -5.44
CA VAL A 57 -11.16 4.29 -5.64
C VAL A 57 -10.44 4.43 -4.30
N LEU A 58 -10.98 5.20 -3.36
CA LEU A 58 -10.36 5.39 -2.04
C LEU A 58 -10.25 4.07 -1.27
N PHE A 59 -11.31 3.25 -1.28
CA PHE A 59 -11.35 1.94 -0.64
C PHE A 59 -10.31 0.97 -1.24
N SER A 60 -10.02 1.10 -2.53
CA SER A 60 -8.98 0.34 -3.20
C SER A 60 -7.57 0.62 -2.66
N PHE A 61 -7.30 1.81 -2.14
CA PHE A 61 -5.99 2.13 -1.56
C PHE A 61 -5.81 1.60 -0.13
N SER A 62 -6.88 1.10 0.49
CA SER A 62 -6.85 0.68 1.89
C SER A 62 -6.31 -0.72 2.15
N PHE A 63 -6.13 -1.54 1.12
CA PHE A 63 -5.66 -2.93 1.31
C PHE A 63 -4.20 -3.08 0.96
N THR A 64 -3.44 -3.65 1.89
CA THR A 64 -2.06 -4.07 1.69
C THR A 64 -1.94 -5.56 1.99
N ILE A 65 -1.26 -6.28 1.11
CA ILE A 65 -1.02 -7.72 1.27
C ILE A 65 0.44 -7.92 1.68
N ILE A 66 0.65 -8.43 2.89
CA ILE A 66 1.97 -8.74 3.42
C ILE A 66 2.31 -10.19 3.05
N PRO A 67 3.40 -10.44 2.29
CA PRO A 67 3.80 -11.78 1.90
C PRO A 67 4.33 -12.59 3.10
N THR A 68 4.37 -13.91 2.95
CA THR A 68 4.93 -14.80 3.97
C THR A 68 6.45 -14.60 4.11
N GLY A 69 6.94 -14.69 5.35
CA GLY A 69 8.33 -14.38 5.69
C GLY A 69 8.63 -12.88 5.83
N TYR A 70 7.61 -12.03 5.78
CA TYR A 70 7.69 -10.62 6.12
C TYR A 70 6.64 -10.27 7.17
N THR A 71 6.93 -9.24 7.95
CA THR A 71 6.02 -8.62 8.90
C THR A 71 5.81 -7.17 8.49
N GLY A 72 4.58 -6.69 8.59
CA GLY A 72 4.27 -5.29 8.34
C GLY A 72 4.42 -4.46 9.60
N VAL A 73 5.17 -3.38 9.54
CA VAL A 73 5.21 -2.35 10.57
C VAL A 73 4.35 -1.20 10.12
N ARG A 74 3.35 -0.82 10.92
CA ARG A 74 2.47 0.31 10.60
C ARG A 74 3.11 1.61 11.06
N VAL A 75 3.20 2.57 10.16
CA VAL A 75 3.66 3.93 10.43
C VAL A 75 2.50 4.89 10.18
N THR A 76 2.08 5.63 11.19
CA THR A 76 1.01 6.62 11.11
C THR A 76 1.61 8.00 11.33
N PHE A 77 1.59 8.88 10.33
CA PHE A 77 2.23 10.22 10.41
C PHE A 77 3.70 10.21 10.90
N GLY A 78 4.47 9.19 10.51
CA GLY A 78 5.86 9.05 10.94
C GLY A 78 6.03 8.41 12.33
N GLN A 79 4.95 8.14 13.06
CA GLN A 79 4.99 7.38 14.30
C GLN A 79 4.86 5.88 14.01
N VAL A 80 5.79 5.09 14.55
CA VAL A 80 5.80 3.64 14.44
C VAL A 80 4.83 3.05 15.47
N GLU A 81 3.90 2.21 15.01
CA GLU A 81 3.01 1.46 15.89
C GLU A 81 3.76 0.24 16.45
N GLU A 82 3.70 0.04 17.77
CA GLU A 82 4.39 -1.10 18.42
C GLU A 82 3.81 -2.46 17.98
N GLN A 83 2.54 -2.48 17.58
CA GLN A 83 1.89 -3.68 17.09
C GLN A 83 2.28 -3.98 15.65
N THR A 84 2.90 -5.14 15.47
CA THR A 84 3.24 -5.66 14.15
C THR A 84 2.02 -6.28 13.47
N LEU A 85 1.90 -6.10 12.17
CA LEU A 85 0.86 -6.68 11.35
C LEU A 85 1.28 -8.06 10.83
N ASN A 86 0.43 -9.04 11.09
CA ASN A 86 0.62 -10.41 10.63
C ASN A 86 0.57 -10.50 9.09
N ASN A 87 1.24 -11.50 8.54
CA ASN A 87 1.20 -11.83 7.13
C ASN A 87 -0.24 -12.08 6.64
N GLY A 88 -0.56 -11.57 5.44
CA GLY A 88 -1.90 -11.64 4.87
C GLY A 88 -2.47 -10.27 4.50
N ILE A 89 -3.81 -10.21 4.41
CA ILE A 89 -4.54 -9.00 4.03
C ILE A 89 -4.69 -8.12 5.26
N ASN A 90 -4.11 -6.92 5.21
CA ASN A 90 -4.25 -5.92 6.25
C ASN A 90 -4.91 -4.67 5.69
N PHE A 91 -5.77 -4.07 6.52
CA PHE A 91 -6.38 -2.79 6.26
C PHE A 91 -5.47 -1.67 6.77
N GLN A 92 -5.25 -0.67 5.94
CA GLN A 92 -4.58 0.58 6.27
C GLN A 92 -5.43 1.75 5.76
N ILE A 93 -5.36 2.87 6.47
CA ILE A 93 -5.98 4.10 6.01
C ILE A 93 -5.06 4.73 4.96
N PRO A 94 -5.52 4.90 3.71
CA PRO A 94 -4.69 5.46 2.65
C PRO A 94 -4.29 6.90 3.02
N PHE A 95 -3.10 7.32 2.58
CA PHE A 95 -2.49 8.64 2.79
C PHE A 95 -1.92 8.93 4.17
N ILE A 96 -2.48 8.34 5.23
CA ILE A 96 -2.06 8.62 6.62
C ILE A 96 -1.22 7.48 7.20
N GLN A 97 -1.54 6.25 6.80
CA GLN A 97 -0.89 5.04 7.28
C GLN A 97 -0.10 4.37 6.17
N GLU A 98 1.15 4.04 6.47
CA GLU A 98 2.05 3.28 5.63
C GLU A 98 2.37 1.95 6.31
N ILE A 99 2.44 0.86 5.54
CA ILE A 99 2.88 -0.44 6.02
C ILE A 99 4.24 -0.73 5.39
N VAL A 100 5.28 -0.75 6.23
CA VAL A 100 6.64 -1.10 5.80
C VAL A 100 6.92 -2.57 6.06
N LEU A 101 7.50 -3.25 5.08
CA LEU A 101 7.76 -4.68 5.12
C LEU A 101 9.14 -4.95 5.73
N VAL A 102 9.17 -5.61 6.89
CA VAL A 102 10.40 -6.11 7.53
C VAL A 102 10.60 -7.57 7.15
N ASN A 103 11.80 -7.93 6.72
CA ASN A 103 12.14 -9.30 6.34
C ASN A 103 12.41 -10.15 7.59
N ASN A 104 11.64 -11.21 7.81
CA ASN A 104 11.81 -12.15 8.92
C ASN A 104 12.41 -13.49 8.48
N LYS A 105 12.90 -13.57 7.25
CA LYS A 105 13.66 -14.73 6.78
C LYS A 105 15.04 -14.73 7.44
N GLN A 106 15.66 -15.89 7.48
CA GLN A 106 17.04 -16.04 7.93
C GLN A 106 17.97 -15.27 6.99
N GLN A 107 18.87 -14.49 7.57
CA GLN A 107 19.81 -13.62 6.87
C GLN A 107 21.21 -13.83 7.41
N ASP A 108 22.20 -13.77 6.52
CA ASP A 108 23.60 -13.91 6.86
C ASP A 108 24.32 -12.59 6.59
N ILE A 109 24.99 -12.04 7.61
CA ILE A 109 25.97 -10.97 7.45
C ILE A 109 27.35 -11.60 7.43
N LYS A 110 28.09 -11.37 6.35
CA LYS A 110 29.45 -11.88 6.16
C LYS A 110 30.46 -10.77 6.41
N PHE A 111 31.35 -10.97 7.37
CA PHE A 111 32.47 -10.10 7.67
C PHE A 111 33.72 -10.63 6.96
N ASN A 112 33.79 -10.39 5.64
CA ASN A 112 34.88 -10.88 4.80
C ASN A 112 36.05 -9.88 4.69
N GLU A 113 35.78 -8.58 4.81
CA GLU A 113 36.77 -7.53 4.56
C GLU A 113 37.47 -7.04 5.83
N ASN A 114 36.85 -7.25 7.00
CA ASN A 114 37.38 -6.78 8.27
C ASN A 114 38.02 -7.94 9.03
N THR A 115 39.34 -7.88 9.22
CA THR A 115 40.02 -8.75 10.20
C THR A 115 39.67 -8.22 11.59
N ILE A 116 38.96 -9.03 12.38
CA ILE A 116 38.60 -8.68 13.76
C ILE A 116 39.69 -9.25 14.65
N SER A 117 40.43 -8.37 15.33
CA SER A 117 41.46 -8.76 16.28
C SER A 117 40.90 -8.72 17.71
N SER A 118 41.12 -9.77 18.48
CA SER A 118 40.84 -9.80 19.92
C SER A 118 42.05 -10.30 20.70
N GLU A 119 42.05 -10.05 22.00
CA GLU A 119 43.09 -10.52 22.92
C GLU A 119 42.50 -11.58 23.85
N THR A 120 43.20 -12.70 24.05
CA THR A 120 42.79 -13.72 25.01
C THR A 120 43.05 -13.25 26.45
N SER A 121 42.47 -13.93 27.43
CA SER A 121 42.77 -13.64 28.86
C SER A 121 44.28 -13.78 29.19
N GLU A 122 45.05 -14.48 28.36
CA GLU A 122 46.49 -14.69 28.50
C GLU A 122 47.33 -13.66 27.72
N ARG A 123 46.71 -12.62 27.16
CA ARG A 123 47.34 -11.57 26.34
C ARG A 123 47.88 -12.00 24.98
N ASN A 124 47.38 -13.11 24.44
CA ASN A 124 47.70 -13.52 23.07
C ASN A 124 46.74 -12.85 22.08
N THR A 125 47.27 -12.27 21.00
CA THR A 125 46.46 -11.69 19.92
C THR A 125 45.92 -12.78 19.00
N VAL A 126 44.61 -12.78 18.77
CA VAL A 126 43.92 -13.69 17.86
C VAL A 126 43.20 -12.88 16.80
N ASN A 127 43.37 -13.27 15.54
CA ASN A 127 42.72 -12.63 14.40
C ASN A 127 41.66 -13.55 13.82
N PHE A 128 40.44 -13.04 13.67
CA PHE A 128 39.34 -13.73 13.02
C PHE A 128 39.10 -13.16 11.62
N GLN A 129 38.86 -14.04 10.66
CA GLN A 129 38.51 -13.70 9.28
C GLN A 129 37.37 -14.61 8.80
N GLY A 130 36.51 -14.09 7.91
CA GLY A 130 35.42 -14.87 7.31
C GLY A 130 34.30 -15.21 8.30
N ILE A 131 34.06 -14.36 9.31
CA ILE A 131 32.97 -14.58 10.26
C ILE A 131 31.64 -14.36 9.53
N THR A 132 30.73 -15.33 9.65
CA THR A 132 29.35 -15.18 9.18
C THR A 132 28.42 -15.19 10.38
N VAL A 133 27.64 -14.12 10.53
CA VAL A 133 26.59 -14.02 11.55
C VAL A 133 25.26 -14.27 10.88
N THR A 134 24.67 -15.41 11.21
CA THR A 134 23.30 -15.76 10.81
C THR A 134 22.34 -15.25 11.85
N TYR A 135 21.35 -14.48 11.43
CA TYR A 135 20.30 -13.94 12.30
C TYR A 135 18.93 -14.05 11.64
N GLN A 136 17.91 -13.95 12.48
CA GLN A 136 16.52 -13.90 12.05
C GLN A 136 15.78 -12.90 12.95
N ILE A 137 15.02 -12.00 12.32
CA ILE A 137 14.20 -11.03 13.04
C ILE A 137 12.93 -11.72 13.53
N ASN A 138 12.68 -11.66 14.84
CA ASN A 138 11.43 -12.15 15.42
C ASN A 138 10.25 -11.30 14.90
N PRO A 139 9.24 -11.92 14.24
CA PRO A 139 8.06 -11.23 13.72
C PRO A 139 7.40 -10.29 14.74
N GLN A 140 7.23 -10.73 15.99
CA GLN A 140 6.55 -9.97 17.05
C GLN A 140 7.31 -8.72 17.51
N LYS A 141 8.62 -8.65 17.22
CA LYS A 141 9.48 -7.53 17.59
C LYS A 141 9.95 -6.72 16.38
N SER A 142 9.37 -6.96 15.21
CA SER A 142 9.79 -6.28 13.98
C SER A 142 9.59 -4.76 14.04
N ALA A 143 8.62 -4.27 14.82
CA ALA A 143 8.39 -2.84 15.01
C ALA A 143 9.50 -2.13 15.81
N TRP A 144 10.28 -2.87 16.62
CA TRP A 144 11.32 -2.30 17.48
C TRP A 144 12.65 -2.04 16.78
N ILE A 145 12.87 -2.71 15.66
CA ILE A 145 14.10 -2.60 14.86
C ILE A 145 13.89 -1.73 13.61
N PHE A 146 12.69 -1.20 13.45
CA PHE A 146 12.30 -0.28 12.40
C PHE A 146 12.70 1.14 12.81
#